data_AF-A0A7J8WVP6-F1
#
_entry.id   AF-A0A7J8WVP6-F1
#
_cell.length_a   1.000
_cell.length_b   1.000
_cell.length_c   1.000
_cell.angle_alpha   90.00
_cell.angle_beta   90.00
_cell.angle_gamma   90.00
#
_symmetry.space_group_name_H-M   'P 1'
#
loop_
_entity.id
_entity.type
_entity.pdbx_description
1 polymer ?
#
loop_
_entity_poly.entity_id
_entity_poly.type
_entity_poly.pdbx_seq_one_letter_code
_entity_poly.pdbx_strand_id
1 'polypeptide(L)' 'MIVDAATKGNSNAMRKKEETHRMAEANRAFAYFR' A
#
# COMPACT_ATOMS: atom_id res chain seq x y z
N MET A 1 19.46 -9.58 18.49
CA MET A 1 19.27 -8.93 17.18
C MET A 1 17.89 -8.28 17.16
N ILE A 2 17.79 -6.96 17.32
CA ILE A 2 16.51 -6.20 17.30
C ILE A 2 16.12 -5.76 15.88
N VAL A 3 17.08 -5.81 14.94
CA VAL A 3 16.98 -5.26 13.58
C VAL A 3 15.95 -5.98 12.70
N ASP A 4 15.73 -7.29 12.90
CA ASP A 4 14.84 -8.11 12.07
C ASP A 4 13.33 -7.81 12.25
N ALA A 5 12.91 -7.42 13.46
CA ALA A 5 11.50 -7.17 13.76
C ALA A 5 11.03 -5.81 13.19
N ALA A 6 11.90 -4.79 13.25
CA ALA A 6 11.60 -3.45 12.77
C ALA A 6 11.50 -3.40 11.23
N THR A 7 12.33 -4.15 10.51
CA THR A 7 12.30 -4.17 9.04
C THR A 7 11.08 -4.93 8.50
N LYS A 8 10.73 -6.08 9.09
CA LYS A 8 9.57 -6.89 8.67
C LYS A 8 8.23 -6.19 8.95
N GLY A 9 8.09 -5.51 10.08
CA GLY A 9 6.88 -4.74 10.42
C GLY A 9 6.66 -3.55 9.49
N ASN A 10 7.74 -2.84 9.13
CA ASN A 10 7.69 -1.74 8.17
C ASN A 10 7.32 -2.21 6.75
N SER A 11 7.78 -3.39 6.33
CA SER A 11 7.44 -3.91 4.99
C SER A 11 5.94 -4.15 4.80
N ASN A 12 5.26 -4.70 5.80
CA ASN A 12 3.81 -4.95 5.70
C ASN A 12 2.98 -3.67 5.80
N ALA A 13 3.38 -2.73 6.66
CA ALA A 13 2.72 -1.44 6.77
C ALA A 13 2.88 -0.61 5.48
N MET A 14 4.08 -0.61 4.88
CA MET A 14 4.36 0.06 3.61
C MET A 14 3.56 -0.57 2.46
N ARG A 15 3.53 -1.91 2.34
CA ARG A 15 2.74 -2.59 1.30
C ARG A 15 1.26 -2.25 1.38
N LYS A 16 0.66 -2.28 2.58
CA LYS A 16 -0.77 -1.92 2.76
C LYS A 16 -1.06 -0.48 2.33
N LYS A 17 -0.16 0.45 2.68
CA LYS A 17 -0.28 1.87 2.28
C LYS A 17 -0.19 2.04 0.76
N GLU A 18 0.76 1.34 0.12
CA GLU A 18 0.94 1.37 -1.34
C GLU A 18 -0.24 0.73 -2.08
N GLU A 19 -0.75 -0.41 -1.59
CA GLU A 19 -1.92 -1.10 -2.15
C GLU A 19 -3.18 -0.23 -2.07
N THR A 20 -3.40 0.44 -0.94
CA THR A 20 -4.51 1.39 -0.76
C THR A 20 -4.42 2.55 -1.76
N HIS A 21 -3.21 3.09 -1.97
CA HIS A 21 -2.99 4.17 -2.93
C HIS A 21 -3.27 3.72 -4.37
N ARG A 22 -2.79 2.53 -4.75
CA ARG A 22 -3.00 1.95 -6.09
C ARG A 22 -4.48 1.66 -6.36
N MET A 23 -5.21 1.12 -5.38
CA MET A 23 -6.66 0.90 -5.49
C MET A 23 -7.42 2.22 -5.65
N ALA A 24 -7.05 3.26 -4.90
CA ALA A 24 -7.69 4.57 -5.01
C ALA A 24 -7.46 5.21 -6.40
N GLU A 25 -6.25 5.09 -6.95
CA GLU A 25 -5.92 5.57 -8.29
C GLU A 25 -6.68 4.80 -9.38
N ALA A 26 -6.77 3.48 -9.25
CA ALA A 26 -7.56 2.64 -10.15
C ALA A 26 -9.04 3.01 -10.11
N ASN A 27 -9.63 3.13 -8.91
CA ASN A 27 -11.04 3.52 -8.75
C ASN A 27 -11.33 4.92 -9.29
N ARG A 28 -10.39 5.84 -9.16
CA ARG A 28 -10.48 7.17 -9.78
C ARG A 28 -10.48 7.07 -11.29
N ALA A 29 -9.64 6.23 -11.89
CA ALA A 29 -9.64 5.99 -13.33
C ALA A 29 -10.99 5.39 -13.80
N PHE A 30 -11.52 4.42 -13.05
CA PHE A 30 -12.83 3.81 -13.32
C PHE A 30 -14.02 4.78 -13.18
N ALA A 31 -13.92 5.78 -12.31
CA ALA A 31 -14.96 6.80 -12.15
C ALA A 31 -15.16 7.69 -13.40
N TYR A 32 -14.16 7.78 -14.28
CA TYR A 32 -14.25 8.54 -15.53
C TYR A 32 -14.83 7.71 -16.69
N PHE A 33 -14.92 6.38 -16.59
CA PHE A 33 -15.50 5.51 -17.63
C PHE A 33 -17.04 5.47 -17.60
N ARG A 34 -17.71 6.63 -17.45
CA ARG A 34 -19.15 6.75 -17.67
C ARG A 34 -19.46 6.94 -19.15
#